data_AF-A0A1Y2CPE5-F1
#
_entry.id   AF-A0A1Y2CPE5-F1
#
_cell.length_a   1.000
_cell.length_b   1.000
_cell.length_c   1.000
_cell.angle_alpha   90.00
_cell.angle_beta   90.00
_cell.angle_gamma   90.00
#
_symmetry.space_group_name_H-M   'P 1'
#
loop_
_entity.id
_entity.type
_entity.pdbx_description
1 polymer ?
#
loop_
_entity_poly.entity_id
_entity_poly.type
_entity_poly.pdbx_seq_one_letter_code
_entity_poly.pdbx_strand_id
1 'polypeptide(L)'
;SMNVSAPTLSQFSKLHPIRSASAPGGSGRRIAFAQNLSVHTTWPANVYDRRAEPATCNRLTPTLAQQIKEELNSFKMEEMDVHPSSR
;
A
#
# COMPACT_ATOMS: atom_id res chain seq x y z
N SER A 1 22.33 -18.65 10.07
CA SER A 1 21.81 -17.43 9.44
C SER A 1 20.72 -16.88 10.34
N MET A 2 20.96 -15.79 11.07
CA MET A 2 19.94 -15.21 11.96
C MET A 2 18.95 -14.40 11.12
N ASN A 3 17.66 -14.73 11.24
CA ASN A 3 16.58 -14.03 10.55
C ASN A 3 16.39 -12.63 11.19
N VAL A 4 16.90 -11.59 10.53
CA VAL A 4 16.88 -10.20 11.01
C VAL A 4 15.58 -9.44 10.65
N SER A 5 14.56 -10.12 10.14
CA SER A 5 13.31 -9.51 9.62
C SER A 5 12.31 -9.01 10.66
N ALA A 6 12.66 -9.02 11.95
CA ALA A 6 11.74 -8.67 13.03
C ALA A 6 11.72 -7.15 13.28
N PRO A 7 10.55 -6.49 13.32
CA PRO A 7 10.45 -5.08 13.71
C PRO A 7 10.92 -4.90 15.16
N THR A 8 11.79 -3.93 15.40
CA THR A 8 12.23 -3.57 16.76
C THR A 8 11.23 -2.58 17.37
N LEU A 9 10.65 -2.96 18.51
CA LEU A 9 9.80 -2.07 19.31
C LEU A 9 10.71 -1.11 20.08
N SER A 10 10.68 0.18 19.75
CA SER A 10 11.28 1.20 20.63
C SER A 10 10.38 1.38 21.86
N GLN A 11 10.69 0.63 22.91
CA GLN A 11 9.90 0.59 24.13
C GLN A 11 10.27 1.78 25.03
N PHE A 12 9.50 2.86 24.95
CA PHE A 12 9.43 3.81 26.06
C PHE A 12 8.72 3.10 27.22
N SER A 13 9.47 2.76 28.26
CA SER A 13 9.01 1.99 29.40
C SER A 13 7.94 2.74 30.20
N LYS A 14 6.66 2.47 29.89
CA LYS A 14 5.58 2.34 30.88
C LYS A 14 4.68 1.19 30.43
N LEU A 15 4.39 0.26 31.32
CA LEU A 15 3.48 -0.86 31.07
C LEU A 15 2.10 -0.30 30.66
N HIS A 16 1.62 -0.64 29.47
CA HIS A 16 0.25 -0.37 29.05
C HIS A 16 -0.45 -1.71 28.76
N PRO A 17 -1.69 -1.94 29.23
CA PRO A 17 -2.40 -3.17 28.96
C PRO A 17 -2.58 -3.40 27.45
N ILE A 18 -2.38 -4.65 27.03
CA ILE A 18 -2.61 -5.14 25.67
C ILE A 18 -4.06 -4.83 25.27
N ARG A 19 -4.26 -4.14 24.13
CA ARG A 19 -5.60 -3.80 23.61
C ARG A 19 -6.30 -5.07 23.11
N SER A 20 -7.31 -5.54 23.84
CA SER A 20 -8.31 -6.45 23.29
C SER A 20 -9.17 -5.68 22.28
N ALA A 21 -9.09 -6.05 21.00
CA ALA A 21 -10.00 -5.55 19.97
C ALA A 21 -11.36 -6.23 20.15
N SER A 22 -12.19 -5.71 21.07
CA SER A 22 -13.63 -6.01 21.10
C SER A 22 -14.37 -4.86 20.44
N ALA A 23 -14.99 -5.13 19.29
CA ALA A 23 -15.97 -4.22 18.69
C ALA A 23 -17.37 -4.69 19.11
N PRO A 24 -18.16 -3.92 19.88
CA PRO A 24 -19.55 -4.31 20.12
C PRO A 24 -20.47 -3.48 19.25
N GLY A 25 -21.07 -3.98 18.16
CA GLY A 25 -22.04 -3.22 17.36
C GLY A 25 -23.04 -2.40 18.21
N GLY A 26 -23.24 -1.13 17.86
CA GLY A 26 -24.19 -0.22 18.53
C GLY A 26 -24.33 1.08 17.75
N SER A 27 -25.55 1.36 17.27
CA SER A 27 -25.91 2.58 16.55
C SER A 27 -25.77 3.80 17.47
N GLY A 28 -24.69 4.56 17.31
CA GLY A 28 -24.41 5.74 18.13
C GLY A 28 -22.94 6.01 18.43
N ARG A 29 -22.01 5.13 18.01
CA ARG A 29 -20.58 5.42 18.19
C ARG A 29 -20.05 6.39 17.14
N ARG A 30 -19.68 7.60 17.60
CA ARG A 30 -18.74 8.47 16.87
C ARG A 30 -17.35 7.86 16.92
N ILE A 31 -16.64 7.92 15.79
CA ILE A 31 -15.22 7.54 15.75
C ILE A 31 -14.42 8.47 16.65
N ALA A 32 -13.46 7.90 17.39
CA ALA A 32 -12.52 8.65 18.21
C ALA A 32 -11.10 8.23 17.82
N PHE A 33 -10.20 9.21 17.66
CA PHE A 33 -8.81 8.97 17.32
C PHE A 33 -7.98 8.70 18.58
N ALA A 34 -6.98 7.85 18.47
CA ALA A 34 -6.05 7.60 19.57
C ALA A 34 -5.22 8.87 19.84
N GLN A 35 -5.04 9.22 21.11
CA GLN A 35 -4.22 10.37 21.52
C GLN A 35 -2.72 10.08 21.44
N ASN A 36 -2.35 8.80 21.48
CA ASN A 36 -0.97 8.33 21.44
C ASN A 36 -0.77 7.35 20.27
N LEU A 37 0.37 7.49 19.59
CA LEU A 37 0.76 6.65 18.47
C LEU A 37 1.92 5.74 18.86
N SER A 38 1.77 4.43 18.65
CA SER A 38 2.87 3.47 18.71
C SER A 38 3.58 3.42 17.36
N VAL A 39 4.88 3.72 17.33
CA VAL A 39 5.70 3.66 16.10
C VAL A 39 6.67 2.49 16.20
N HIS A 40 6.59 1.57 15.24
CA HIS A 40 7.55 0.49 15.07
C HIS A 40 8.44 0.80 13.87
N THR A 41 9.75 0.84 14.09
CA THR A 41 10.71 1.05 12.99
C THR A 41 11.01 -0.29 12.32
N THR A 42 10.89 -0.32 11.00
CA THR A 42 11.38 -1.43 10.17
C THR A 42 12.76 -1.07 9.61
N TRP A 43 13.11 -1.61 8.45
CA TRP A 43 14.39 -1.41 7.79
C TRP A 43 14.60 0.04 7.33
N PRO A 44 15.65 0.73 7.81
CA PRO A 44 15.98 2.06 7.35
C PRO A 44 16.62 2.03 5.95
N ALA A 45 16.57 3.16 5.23
CA ALA A 45 17.03 3.25 3.83
C ALA A 45 18.54 3.00 3.64
N ASN A 46 19.33 3.06 4.72
CA ASN A 46 20.75 2.72 4.71
C ASN A 46 21.01 1.19 4.79
N VAL A 47 20.00 0.39 5.16
CA VAL A 47 20.11 -1.07 5.26
C VAL A 47 19.74 -1.75 3.94
N TYR A 48 18.90 -1.11 3.13
CA TYR A 48 18.58 -1.55 1.77
C TYR A 48 18.08 -0.38 0.94
N ASP A 49 18.48 -0.37 -0.34
CA ASP A 49 18.03 0.64 -1.29
C ASP A 49 16.59 0.33 -1.71
N ARG A 50 15.69 1.30 -1.50
CA ARG A 50 14.28 1.24 -1.90
C ARG A 50 14.00 1.98 -3.20
N ARG A 51 15.03 2.50 -3.87
CA ARG A 51 14.87 3.23 -5.13
C ARG A 51 14.46 2.25 -6.22
N ALA A 52 13.41 2.62 -6.94
CA ALA A 52 13.02 1.92 -8.14
C ALA A 52 13.89 2.36 -9.32
N GLU A 53 14.03 1.49 -10.31
CA GLU A 53 14.52 1.86 -11.63
C GLU A 53 13.58 2.92 -12.27
N PRO A 54 14.07 3.73 -13.21
CA PRO A 54 13.22 4.67 -13.93
C PRO A 54 12.00 3.97 -14.52
N ALA A 55 10.81 4.52 -14.24
CA ALA A 55 9.55 3.94 -14.70
C ALA A 55 9.53 3.76 -16.22
N THR A 56 8.88 2.70 -16.70
CA THR A 56 8.77 2.37 -18.14
C THR A 56 8.23 3.53 -18.96
N CYS A 57 7.31 4.34 -18.41
CA CYS A 57 6.77 5.52 -19.08
C CYS A 57 7.84 6.54 -19.50
N ASN A 58 8.97 6.61 -18.78
CA ASN A 58 10.09 7.49 -19.10
C ASN A 58 10.89 7.02 -20.32
N ARG A 59 10.70 5.78 -20.78
CA ARG A 59 11.41 5.17 -21.92
C ARG A 59 10.51 5.01 -23.15
N LEU A 60 9.29 5.53 -23.12
CA LEU A 60 8.37 5.39 -24.25
C LEU A 60 8.86 6.23 -25.43
N THR A 61 9.10 5.56 -26.55
CA THR A 61 9.21 6.23 -27.84
C THR A 61 7.80 6.54 -28.36
N PRO A 62 7.62 7.53 -29.26
CA PRO A 62 6.32 7.81 -29.86
C PRO A 62 5.67 6.58 -30.49
N THR A 63 6.47 5.75 -31.18
CA THR A 63 6.00 4.50 -31.79
C THR A 63 5.53 3.48 -30.76
N LEU A 64 6.31 3.26 -29.68
CA LEU A 64 5.94 2.31 -28.63
C LEU A 64 4.69 2.75 -27.89
N ALA A 65 4.55 4.05 -27.61
CA ALA A 65 3.34 4.59 -26.99
C ALA A 65 2.09 4.36 -27.87
N GLN A 66 2.22 4.50 -29.19
CA GLN A 66 1.15 4.24 -30.13
C GLN A 66 0.74 2.76 -30.13
N GLN A 67 1.70 1.84 -30.13
CA GLN A 67 1.44 0.40 -30.06
C GLN A 67 0.70 0.02 -28.76
N ILE A 68 1.18 0.52 -27.61
CA ILE A 68 0.53 0.29 -26.32
C ILE A 68 -0.90 0.83 -26.31
N LYS A 69 -1.14 1.99 -26.95
CA LYS A 69 -2.47 2.58 -27.05
C LYS A 69 -3.41 1.71 -27.88
N GLU A 70 -2.95 1.19 -29.00
CA GLU A 70 -3.75 0.32 -29.88
C GLU A 70 -4.09 -1.00 -29.17
N GLU A 71 -3.11 -1.61 -28.51
CA GLU A 71 -3.29 -2.82 -27.70
C GLU A 71 -4.32 -2.60 -26.58
N LEU A 72 -4.17 -1.52 -25.80
CA LEU A 72 -5.11 -1.20 -24.72
C LEU A 72 -6.51 -0.88 -25.24
N ASN A 73 -6.64 -0.23 -26.39
CA ASN A 73 -7.95 0.06 -26.96
C ASN A 73 -8.65 -1.23 -27.42
N SER A 74 -7.93 -2.16 -28.05
CA SER A 74 -8.48 -3.47 -28.43
C SER A 74 -8.91 -4.24 -27.18
N PHE A 75 -8.05 -4.36 -26.17
CA PHE A 75 -8.38 -5.02 -24.91
C PHE A 75 -9.64 -4.43 -24.25
N LYS A 76 -9.72 -3.09 -24.14
CA LYS A 76 -10.88 -2.41 -23.54
C LYS A 76 -12.18 -2.64 -24.28
N MET A 77 -12.12 -2.85 -25.59
CA MET A 77 -13.30 -2.98 -26.43
C MET A 77 -13.77 -4.43 -26.56
N GLU A 78 -12.84 -5.36 -26.66
CA GLU A 78 -13.08 -6.75 -27.05
C GLU A 78 -13.05 -7.73 -25.88
N GLU A 79 -12.23 -7.47 -24.85
CA GLU A 79 -11.98 -8.42 -23.76
C GLU A 79 -12.43 -7.88 -22.40
N MET A 80 -12.38 -6.57 -22.18
CA MET A 80 -12.66 -5.99 -20.88
C MET A 80 -14.16 -6.00 -20.57
N ASP A 81 -14.54 -6.83 -19.60
CA ASP A 81 -15.89 -6.82 -19.06
C ASP A 81 -16.14 -5.50 -18.32
N VAL A 82 -17.07 -4.71 -18.85
CA VAL A 82 -17.54 -3.48 -18.24
C VAL A 82 -19.03 -3.60 -18.00
N HIS A 83 -19.48 -3.22 -16.80
CA HIS A 83 -20.90 -3.15 -16.52
C HIS A 83 -21.58 -2.20 -17.52
N PRO A 84 -22.75 -2.53 -18.10
CA PRO A 84 -23.36 -1.74 -19.17
C PRO A 84 -23.60 -0.27 -18.82
N SER A 85 -23.84 0.05 -17.55
CA SER A 85 -24.03 1.43 -17.06
C SER A 85 -22.73 2.21 -16.85
N SER A 86 -21.58 1.61 -17.11
CA SER A 86 -20.25 2.20 -16.92
C SER A 86 -19.35 2.04 -18.15
N ARG A 87 -19.96 1.63 -19.28
CA ARG A 87 -19.29 1.46 -20.58
C ARG A 87 -19.14 2.79 -21.31
#